data_AF-A0A7J7V6B6-F1
#
_entry.id   AF-A0A7J7V6B6-F1
#
_cell.length_a   1.000
_cell.length_b   1.000
_cell.length_c   1.000
_cell.angle_alpha   90.00
_cell.angle_beta   90.00
_cell.angle_gamma   90.00
#
_symmetry.space_group_name_H-M   'P 1'
#
loop_
_entity.id
_entity.type
_entity.pdbx_description
1 polymer ?
#
loop_
_entity_poly.entity_id
_entity_poly.type
_entity_poly.pdbx_seq_one_letter_code
_entity_poly.pdbx_strand_id
1 'polypeptide(L)'
;MSHLGQPDGVPIPDKYSLEPVAVDLKYLLGKDVLFLKHCVGPEVEKACAALASGSVILLENLRFHVEEEGKGKDTSGYKVKAEPAKVEAFSASLFKLGDVYVNDAFGTAHRAHSSIVGVNLPQKAEVFFMKELN
;
A
#
# COMPACT_ATOMS: atom_id res chain seq x y z
N MET A 1 -1.77 4.43 -0.29
CA MET A 1 -1.36 3.12 0.25
C MET A 1 -0.14 3.30 1.16
N SER A 2 0.03 2.50 2.21
CA SER A 2 1.14 2.65 3.16
C SER A 2 1.44 1.35 3.92
N HIS A 3 2.45 1.37 4.78
CA HIS A 3 2.74 0.30 5.72
C HIS A 3 2.90 0.85 7.14
N LEU A 4 2.73 -0.01 8.13
CA LEU A 4 2.98 0.28 9.54
C LEU A 4 3.76 -0.85 10.19
N GLY A 5 4.86 -0.49 10.88
CA GLY A 5 5.68 -1.46 11.60
C GLY A 5 6.34 -2.51 10.71
N GLN A 6 6.58 -3.68 11.32
CA GLN A 6 7.22 -4.83 10.67
C GLN A 6 6.40 -6.11 10.93
N PRO A 7 5.27 -6.28 10.23
CA PRO A 7 4.45 -7.48 10.31
C PRO A 7 5.04 -8.68 9.54
N ASP A 8 6.17 -8.51 8.83
CA ASP A 8 6.91 -9.57 8.12
C ASP A 8 6.03 -10.41 7.15
N GLY A 9 5.03 -9.82 6.50
CA GLY A 9 4.15 -10.50 5.55
C GLY A 9 2.99 -11.29 6.17
N VAL A 10 2.72 -11.09 7.47
CA VAL A 10 1.61 -11.72 8.20
C VAL A 10 0.59 -10.67 8.62
N PRO A 11 -0.71 -10.87 8.37
CA PRO A 11 -1.74 -9.96 8.88
C PRO A 11 -1.78 -9.95 10.42
N ILE A 12 -1.51 -8.78 11.02
CA ILE A 12 -1.61 -8.55 12.47
C ILE A 12 -2.43 -7.28 12.70
N PRO A 13 -3.74 -7.31 12.39
CA PRO A 13 -4.58 -6.12 12.37
C PRO A 13 -4.65 -5.42 13.73
N ASP A 14 -4.73 -6.19 14.83
CA ASP A 14 -4.84 -5.64 16.19
C ASP A 14 -3.64 -4.78 16.62
N LYS A 15 -2.50 -4.88 15.92
CA LYS A 15 -1.26 -4.17 16.25
C LYS A 15 -0.79 -3.19 15.17
N TYR A 16 -0.98 -3.55 13.91
CA TYR A 16 -0.38 -2.86 12.78
C TYR A 16 -1.39 -2.47 11.69
N SER A 17 -2.69 -2.50 11.99
CA SER A 17 -3.69 -1.95 11.08
C SER A 17 -3.52 -0.44 10.91
N LEU A 18 -3.85 0.05 9.71
CA LEU A 18 -3.95 1.46 9.39
C LEU A 18 -5.34 2.05 9.69
N GLU A 19 -6.28 1.28 10.24
CA GLU A 19 -7.62 1.76 10.60
C GLU A 19 -7.59 3.01 11.51
N PRO A 20 -6.74 3.10 12.56
CA PRO A 20 -6.64 4.32 13.36
C PRO A 20 -6.16 5.53 12.55
N VAL A 21 -5.29 5.31 11.56
CA VAL A 21 -4.78 6.37 10.67
C VAL A 21 -5.90 6.91 9.77
N ALA A 22 -6.85 6.07 9.33
CA ALA A 22 -8.01 6.52 8.57
C ALA A 22 -8.87 7.50 9.38
N VAL A 23 -9.02 7.27 10.68
CA VAL A 23 -9.77 8.13 11.59
C VAL A 23 -9.10 9.50 11.71
N ASP A 24 -7.78 9.52 11.95
CA ASP A 24 -7.01 10.76 12.05
C ASP A 24 -7.01 11.52 10.72
N LEU A 25 -6.84 10.81 9.59
CA LEU A 25 -6.86 11.41 8.26
C LEU A 25 -8.21 12.04 7.94
N LYS A 26 -9.32 11.39 8.32
CA LYS A 26 -10.66 11.97 8.19
C LYS A 26 -10.79 13.27 8.96
N TYR A 27 -10.28 13.33 10.19
CA TYR A 27 -10.29 14.56 10.99
C TYR A 27 -9.45 15.67 10.34
N LEU A 28 -8.22 15.37 9.93
CA LEU A 28 -7.31 16.35 9.34
C LEU A 28 -7.78 16.90 7.99
N LEU A 29 -8.42 16.06 7.17
CA LEU A 29 -8.94 16.48 5.86
C LEU A 29 -10.31 17.16 5.94
N GLY A 30 -11.04 16.99 7.05
CA GLY A 30 -12.45 17.39 7.14
C GLY A 30 -13.33 16.69 6.10
N LYS A 31 -12.95 15.47 5.68
CA LYS A 31 -13.62 14.67 4.64
C LYS A 31 -13.72 13.22 5.08
N ASP A 32 -14.74 12.52 4.59
CA ASP A 32 -14.82 11.08 4.80
C ASP A 32 -13.65 10.35 4.13
N VAL A 33 -13.07 9.41 4.89
CA VAL A 33 -12.03 8.49 4.43
C VAL A 33 -12.60 7.08 4.55
N LEU A 34 -12.76 6.41 3.42
CA LEU A 34 -13.18 5.01 3.39
C LEU A 34 -11.96 4.14 3.67
N PHE A 35 -11.99 3.40 4.77
CA PHE A 35 -10.97 2.42 5.09
C PHE A 35 -11.33 1.04 4.53
N LEU A 36 -10.41 0.40 3.83
CA LEU A 36 -10.55 -0.97 3.33
C LEU A 36 -9.60 -1.90 4.09
N LYS A 37 -10.12 -3.03 4.59
CA LYS A 37 -9.37 -4.03 5.35
C LYS A 37 -8.38 -4.86 4.53
N HIS A 38 -8.28 -4.57 3.24
CA HIS A 38 -7.36 -5.18 2.29
C HIS A 38 -6.78 -4.10 1.38
N CYS A 39 -5.60 -4.36 0.80
CA CYS A 39 -4.97 -3.45 -0.14
C CYS A 39 -4.98 -3.93 -1.60
N VAL A 40 -5.40 -5.17 -1.84
CA VAL A 40 -5.48 -5.81 -3.16
C VAL A 40 -6.71 -6.70 -3.25
N GLY A 41 -7.07 -7.13 -4.45
CA GLY A 41 -8.14 -8.08 -4.71
C GLY A 41 -9.46 -7.44 -5.16
N PRO A 42 -10.45 -8.27 -5.54
CA PRO A 42 -11.64 -7.83 -6.29
C PRO A 42 -12.53 -6.86 -5.50
N GLU A 43 -12.60 -7.00 -4.17
CA GLU A 43 -13.37 -6.08 -3.32
C GLU A 43 -12.76 -4.69 -3.30
N VAL A 44 -11.42 -4.61 -3.22
CA VAL A 44 -10.67 -3.35 -3.25
C VAL A 44 -10.78 -2.70 -4.63
N GLU A 45 -10.60 -3.47 -5.70
CA GLU A 45 -10.74 -3.01 -7.08
C GLU A 45 -12.14 -2.44 -7.34
N LYS A 46 -13.19 -3.13 -6.88
CA LYS A 46 -14.58 -2.66 -7.00
C LYS A 46 -14.84 -1.39 -6.19
N ALA A 47 -14.30 -1.30 -4.97
CA ALA A 47 -14.46 -0.12 -4.13
C ALA A 47 -13.78 1.11 -4.75
N CYS A 48 -12.56 0.96 -5.27
CA CYS A 48 -11.84 2.03 -5.98
C CYS A 48 -12.57 2.49 -7.25
N ALA A 49 -13.12 1.55 -8.03
CA ALA A 49 -13.85 1.87 -9.26
C ALA A 49 -15.21 2.58 -9.03
N ALA A 50 -15.80 2.41 -7.84
CA ALA A 50 -17.11 2.98 -7.50
C ALA A 50 -17.04 4.36 -6.82
N LEU A 51 -15.85 4.93 -6.63
CA LEU A 51 -15.67 6.19 -5.93
C LEU A 51 -16.25 7.38 -6.71
N ALA A 52 -16.94 8.26 -5.98
CA ALA A 52 -17.27 9.58 -6.49
C ALA A 52 -16.03 10.48 -6.54
N SER A 53 -16.01 11.45 -7.46
CA SER A 53 -14.93 12.42 -7.56
C SER A 53 -14.67 13.13 -6.24
N GLY A 54 -13.40 13.17 -5.84
CA GLY A 54 -12.96 13.82 -4.59
C GLY A 54 -13.06 12.94 -3.33
N SER A 55 -13.46 11.66 -3.48
CA SER A 55 -13.43 10.68 -2.39
C SER A 55 -11.99 10.28 -2.01
N VAL A 56 -11.81 9.85 -0.76
CA VAL A 56 -10.52 9.39 -0.23
C VAL A 56 -10.66 7.96 0.28
N ILE A 57 -9.76 7.07 -0.15
CA ILE A 57 -9.63 5.70 0.38
C ILE A 57 -8.29 5.55 1.07
N LEU A 58 -8.29 4.93 2.25
CA LEU A 58 -7.09 4.35 2.86
C LEU A 58 -7.17 2.83 2.79
N LEU A 59 -6.18 2.21 2.14
CA LEU A 59 -6.01 0.76 2.10
C LEU A 59 -5.31 0.28 3.37
N GLU A 60 -5.54 -0.99 3.71
CA GLU A 60 -4.81 -1.66 4.79
C GLU A 60 -3.30 -1.77 4.50
N ASN A 61 -2.54 -2.04 5.55
CA ASN A 61 -1.09 -2.18 5.60
C ASN A 61 -0.53 -3.14 4.53
N LEU A 62 0.25 -2.58 3.59
CA LEU A 62 0.88 -3.32 2.51
C LEU A 62 1.77 -4.47 3.00
N ARG A 63 2.45 -4.30 4.14
CA ARG A 63 3.36 -5.33 4.68
C ARG A 63 2.64 -6.52 5.32
N PHE A 64 1.30 -6.51 5.37
CA PHE A 64 0.54 -7.74 5.63
C PHE A 64 0.66 -8.76 4.49
N HIS A 65 1.17 -8.33 3.33
CA HIS A 65 1.48 -9.18 2.19
C HIS A 65 3.00 -9.34 2.08
N VAL A 66 3.47 -10.58 2.08
CA VAL A 66 4.91 -10.89 1.92
C VAL A 66 5.44 -10.40 0.57
N GLU A 67 4.55 -10.29 -0.41
CA GLU A 67 4.83 -9.79 -1.74
C GLU A 67 5.35 -8.35 -1.75
N GLU A 68 4.95 -7.51 -0.78
CA GLU A 68 5.41 -6.12 -0.69
C GLU A 68 6.93 -6.03 -0.48
N GLU A 69 7.47 -6.77 0.49
CA GLU A 69 8.91 -6.75 0.82
C GLU A 69 9.70 -7.84 0.06
N GLY A 70 9.00 -8.76 -0.63
CA GLY A 70 9.55 -9.93 -1.30
C GLY A 70 10.06 -11.03 -0.35
N LYS A 71 10.03 -10.78 0.96
CA LYS A 71 10.48 -11.69 2.02
C LYS A 71 9.79 -11.34 3.33
N GLY A 72 9.67 -12.33 4.21
CA GLY A 72 9.00 -12.16 5.50
C GLY A 72 9.24 -13.35 6.41
N LYS A 73 8.32 -13.58 7.34
CA LYS A 73 8.28 -14.76 8.20
C LYS A 73 6.89 -15.33 8.22
N ASP A 74 6.77 -16.66 8.31
CA ASP A 74 5.48 -17.27 8.59
C ASP A 74 5.08 -17.12 10.07
N THR A 75 3.90 -17.62 10.42
CA THR A 75 3.39 -17.62 11.81
C THR A 75 4.24 -18.44 12.77
N SER A 76 5.12 -19.30 12.26
CA SER A 76 6.09 -20.09 13.05
C SER A 76 7.44 -19.39 13.19
N GLY A 77 7.64 -18.23 12.54
CA GLY A 77 8.86 -17.44 12.58
C GLY A 77 9.93 -17.85 11.55
N TYR A 78 9.63 -18.80 10.66
CA TYR A 78 10.57 -19.21 9.61
C TYR A 78 10.56 -18.21 8.45
N LYS A 79 11.73 -17.98 7.86
CA LYS A 79 11.88 -17.05 6.73
C LYS A 79 11.11 -17.55 5.51
N VAL A 80 10.29 -16.68 4.96
CA VAL A 80 9.57 -16.91 3.70
C VAL A 80 10.09 -15.93 2.65
N LYS A 81 10.17 -16.37 1.41
CA LYS A 81 10.44 -15.53 0.25
C LYS A 81 9.21 -15.57 -0.66
N ALA A 82 8.79 -14.42 -1.15
CA ALA A 82 7.68 -14.36 -2.09
C ALA A 82 8.11 -14.90 -3.46
N GLU A 83 7.22 -15.65 -4.10
CA GLU A 83 7.44 -16.12 -5.47
C GLU A 83 7.38 -14.92 -6.44
N PRO A 84 8.30 -14.80 -7.42
CA PRO A 84 8.33 -13.67 -8.35
C PRO A 84 6.98 -13.40 -9.03
N ALA A 85 6.28 -14.45 -9.45
CA ALA A 85 4.96 -14.34 -10.07
C ALA A 85 3.89 -13.76 -9.12
N LYS A 86 4.00 -14.02 -7.80
CA LYS A 86 3.08 -13.45 -6.80
C LYS A 86 3.39 -11.97 -6.53
N VAL A 87 4.68 -11.61 -6.50
CA VAL A 87 5.12 -10.21 -6.39
C VAL A 87 4.62 -9.39 -7.58
N GLU A 88 4.71 -9.95 -8.79
CA GLU A 88 4.18 -9.32 -10.00
C GLU A 88 2.65 -9.17 -9.95
N ALA A 89 1.93 -10.23 -9.58
CA ALA A 89 0.48 -10.18 -9.43
C ALA A 89 0.01 -9.18 -8.37
N PHE A 90 0.72 -9.10 -7.24
CA PHE A 90 0.45 -8.14 -6.16
C PHE A 90 0.65 -6.70 -6.65
N SER A 91 1.80 -6.44 -7.29
CA SER A 91 2.09 -5.12 -7.87
C SER A 91 1.04 -4.74 -8.91
N ALA A 92 0.68 -5.66 -9.81
CA ALA A 92 -0.37 -5.43 -10.80
C ALA A 92 -1.72 -5.11 -10.16
N SER A 93 -2.10 -5.78 -9.08
CA SER A 93 -3.36 -5.47 -8.37
C SER A 93 -3.32 -4.08 -7.72
N LEU A 94 -2.19 -3.66 -7.13
CA LEU A 94 -2.04 -2.31 -6.57
C LEU A 94 -2.19 -1.22 -7.64
N PHE A 95 -1.56 -1.40 -8.80
CA PHE A 95 -1.56 -0.38 -9.85
C PHE A 95 -2.81 -0.41 -10.74
N LYS A 96 -3.69 -1.40 -10.60
CA LYS A 96 -5.06 -1.33 -11.15
C LYS A 96 -5.97 -0.35 -10.42
N LEU A 97 -5.60 0.08 -9.22
CA LEU A 97 -6.47 0.90 -8.35
C LEU A 97 -6.53 2.38 -8.76
N GLY A 98 -5.73 2.80 -9.74
CA GLY A 98 -5.75 4.17 -10.25
C GLY A 98 -4.97 4.34 -11.55
N ASP A 99 -5.15 5.50 -12.18
CA ASP A 99 -4.57 5.80 -13.49
C ASP A 99 -3.18 6.44 -13.40
N VAL A 100 -2.88 7.08 -12.26
CA VAL A 100 -1.64 7.83 -12.01
C VAL A 100 -1.05 7.37 -10.68
N TYR A 101 0.25 7.10 -10.67
CA TYR A 101 0.98 6.80 -9.44
C TYR A 101 1.66 8.06 -8.89
N VAL A 102 1.50 8.29 -7.59
CA VAL A 102 2.21 9.37 -6.88
C VAL A 102 2.96 8.77 -5.70
N ASN A 103 4.29 8.92 -5.69
CA ASN A 103 5.13 8.53 -4.57
C ASN A 103 5.44 9.74 -3.68
N ASP A 104 4.93 9.71 -2.46
CA ASP A 104 5.21 10.71 -1.43
C ASP A 104 5.96 10.10 -0.22
N ALA A 105 6.58 8.94 -0.40
CA ALA A 105 7.18 8.13 0.65
C ALA A 105 8.71 8.05 0.53
N PHE A 106 9.41 9.19 0.67
CA PHE A 106 10.88 9.27 0.54
C PHE A 106 11.61 8.27 1.44
N GLY A 107 11.18 8.15 2.71
CA GLY A 107 11.78 7.25 3.69
C GLY A 107 11.82 5.78 3.26
N THR A 108 10.99 5.37 2.29
CA THR A 108 10.97 4.01 1.73
C THR A 108 11.55 3.87 0.34
N ALA A 109 11.92 4.95 -0.34
CA ALA A 109 12.34 4.87 -1.74
C ALA A 109 13.68 4.14 -1.96
N HIS A 110 14.51 3.99 -0.93
CA HIS A 110 15.71 3.16 -0.97
C HIS A 110 15.41 1.65 -1.01
N ARG A 111 14.13 1.25 -0.91
CA ARG A 111 13.69 -0.14 -0.88
C ARG A 111 13.13 -0.56 -2.24
N ALA A 112 13.56 -1.72 -2.72
CA ALA A 112 13.01 -2.37 -3.91
C ALA A 112 11.73 -3.16 -3.56
N HIS A 113 10.73 -2.48 -2.98
CA HIS A 113 9.44 -3.08 -2.60
C HIS A 113 8.39 -2.90 -3.71
N SER A 114 7.34 -3.74 -3.73
CA SER A 114 6.29 -3.70 -4.76
C SER A 114 5.66 -2.32 -4.93
N SER A 115 5.29 -1.67 -3.83
CA SER A 115 4.69 -0.32 -3.89
C SER A 115 5.63 0.76 -4.44
N ILE A 116 6.94 0.55 -4.39
CA ILE A 116 7.96 1.54 -4.81
C ILE A 116 8.40 1.30 -6.26
N VAL A 117 8.81 0.08 -6.58
CA VAL A 117 9.44 -0.23 -7.88
C VAL A 117 8.55 -1.04 -8.82
N GLY A 118 7.45 -1.62 -8.33
CA GLY A 118 6.53 -2.44 -9.12
C GLY A 118 5.58 -1.63 -10.02
N VAL A 119 5.72 -0.31 -10.07
CA VAL A 119 4.80 0.62 -10.72
C VAL A 119 4.78 0.40 -12.23
N ASN A 120 3.63 -0.02 -12.75
CA ASN A 120 3.39 -0.20 -14.19
C ASN A 120 2.28 0.74 -14.69
N LEU A 121 2.44 2.04 -14.45
CA LEU A 121 1.52 3.08 -14.94
C LEU A 121 2.27 4.07 -15.83
N PRO A 122 1.63 4.59 -16.90
CA PRO A 122 2.26 5.52 -17.83
C PRO A 122 2.59 6.87 -17.19
N GLN A 123 1.81 7.29 -16.20
CA GLN A 123 1.98 8.56 -15.49
C GLN A 123 2.41 8.29 -14.04
N LYS A 124 3.56 8.87 -13.67
CA LYS A 124 4.13 8.78 -12.31
C LYS A 124 4.70 10.12 -11.87
N ALA A 125 4.49 10.46 -10.60
CA ALA A 125 5.02 11.67 -9.98
C ALA A 125 5.66 11.36 -8.62
N GLU A 126 6.67 12.14 -8.24
CA GLU A 126 7.35 12.03 -6.95
C GLU A 126 7.36 13.43 -6.31
N VAL A 127 6.57 13.62 -5.24
CA VAL A 127 6.16 14.98 -4.80
C VAL A 127 7.06 15.51 -3.68
N PHE A 128 7.15 14.84 -2.52
CA PHE A 128 8.09 15.23 -1.46
C PHE A 128 9.55 14.93 -1.81
N PHE A 129 9.78 14.02 -2.76
CA PHE A 129 11.11 13.67 -3.27
C PHE A 129 11.89 14.89 -3.77
N MET A 130 11.19 15.82 -4.41
CA MET A 130 11.78 17.02 -4.99
C MET A 130 12.20 18.09 -3.97
N LYS A 131 11.76 18.01 -2.70
CA LYS A 131 12.22 18.93 -1.64
C LYS A 131 13.44 18.41 -0.88
N GLU A 132 13.57 17.10 -0.72
CA GLU A 132 14.69 16.47 0.01
C GLU A 132 15.93 16.25 -0.88
N LEU A 133 15.78 16.28 -2.21
CA LEU A 133 16.88 16.13 -3.17
C LEU A 133 17.50 17.45 -3.64
N ASN A 134 16.86 18.59 -3.36
CA ASN A 134 17.32 19.94 -3.74
C ASN A 134 17.98 20.64 -2.55
#